data_AF-A0A349QUQ1-F1
#
_entry.id   AF-A0A349QUQ1-F1
#
_cell.length_a   1.000
_cell.length_b   1.000
_cell.length_c   1.000
_cell.angle_alpha   90.00
_cell.angle_beta   90.00
_cell.angle_gamma   90.00
#
_symmetry.space_group_name_H-M   'P 1'
#
loop_
_entity.id
_entity.type
_entity.pdbx_description
1 polymer ?
#
loop_
_entity_poly.entity_id
_entity_poly.type
_entity_poly.pdbx_seq_one_letter_code
_entity_poly.pdbx_strand_id
1 'polypeptide(L)'
;MKYSLSILLSVATQLLFAQERTPAIAKVHYEFKHVNDSTQRDQFLRDETVVYLNQQGSYYTSYSSKRMQEEVKKQMEDPAFSGNLTLTTRSSPSSSSYLINPDQNKITEVISVASDHFSITSPYPTQDWEILGDRKEIGGYNCQNAKATFKGRTYIAWFTTELPFSYGP
;
A
#
# COMPACT_ATOMS: atom_id res chain seq x y z
N MET A 1 -8.35 -11.51 54.15
CA MET A 1 -8.24 -12.30 52.90
C MET A 1 -9.22 -11.91 51.79
N LYS A 2 -9.97 -10.79 51.88
CA LYS A 2 -10.93 -10.39 50.83
C LYS A 2 -10.37 -9.44 49.75
N TYR A 3 -9.28 -8.73 50.06
CA TYR A 3 -8.67 -7.75 49.14
C TYR A 3 -7.47 -8.29 48.36
N SER A 4 -6.93 -9.46 48.72
CA SER A 4 -5.77 -10.05 48.06
C SER A 4 -6.07 -10.51 46.63
N LEU A 5 -7.30 -10.96 46.36
CA LEU A 5 -7.72 -11.38 45.01
C LEU A 5 -7.91 -10.17 44.08
N SER A 6 -8.47 -9.07 44.60
CA SER A 6 -8.68 -7.83 43.84
C SER A 6 -7.37 -7.14 43.46
N ILE A 7 -6.37 -7.17 44.35
CA ILE A 7 -5.03 -6.62 44.08
C ILE A 7 -4.28 -7.48 43.06
N LEU A 8 -4.44 -8.80 43.09
CA LEU A 8 -3.84 -9.70 42.09
C LEU A 8 -4.44 -9.49 40.69
N LEU A 9 -5.75 -9.24 40.61
CA LEU A 9 -6.44 -8.99 39.35
C LEU A 9 -6.04 -7.64 38.72
N SER A 10 -5.77 -6.60 39.53
CA SER A 10 -5.30 -5.29 39.03
C SER A 10 -3.86 -5.30 38.55
N VAL A 11 -3.02 -6.20 39.06
CA VAL A 11 -1.63 -6.37 38.58
C VAL A 11 -1.60 -7.19 37.27
N ALA A 12 -2.51 -8.17 37.12
CA ALA A 12 -2.63 -8.96 35.90
C ALA A 12 -3.09 -8.14 34.68
N THR A 13 -3.93 -7.11 34.87
CA THR A 13 -4.37 -6.22 33.77
C THR A 13 -3.29 -5.26 33.28
N GLN A 14 -2.25 -4.99 34.08
CA GLN A 14 -1.10 -4.17 33.66
C GLN A 14 -0.04 -4.93 32.85
N LEU A 15 -0.14 -6.27 32.78
CA LEU A 15 0.71 -7.12 31.94
C LEU A 15 0.10 -7.41 30.56
N LEU A 16 -1.08 -6.86 30.27
CA LEU A 16 -1.62 -6.86 28.92
C LEU A 16 -0.86 -5.81 28.10
N PHE A 17 0.19 -6.25 27.40
CA PHE A 17 0.81 -5.48 26.33
C PHE A 17 -0.28 -5.15 25.29
N ALA A 18 -0.84 -3.95 25.41
CA ALA A 18 -1.88 -3.43 24.56
C ALA A 18 -1.27 -3.03 23.20
N GLN A 19 -1.66 -3.76 22.15
CA GLN A 19 -1.31 -3.56 20.73
C GLN A 19 0.18 -3.29 20.45
N GLU A 20 0.94 -4.36 20.26
CA GLU A 20 2.19 -4.25 19.51
C GLU A 20 1.89 -3.65 18.12
N ARG A 21 2.38 -2.44 17.87
CA ARG A 21 2.41 -1.90 16.50
C ARG A 21 3.40 -2.74 15.71
N THR A 22 2.94 -3.45 14.70
CA THR A 22 3.82 -4.14 13.76
C THR A 22 4.28 -3.17 12.68
N PRO A 23 5.50 -2.60 12.78
CA PRO A 23 5.96 -1.62 11.80
C PRO A 23 6.10 -2.27 10.43
N ALA A 24 6.00 -1.46 9.38
CA ALA A 24 6.43 -1.89 8.06
C ALA A 24 7.93 -2.18 8.09
N ILE A 25 8.32 -3.36 7.63
CA ILE A 25 9.72 -3.81 7.55
C ILE A 25 10.27 -3.72 6.12
N ALA A 26 9.40 -3.53 5.13
CA ALA A 26 9.77 -3.25 3.76
C ALA A 26 8.80 -2.23 3.13
N LYS A 27 9.27 -1.55 2.08
CA LYS A 27 8.43 -0.73 1.21
C LYS A 27 8.84 -0.92 -0.24
N VAL A 28 7.87 -0.93 -1.15
CA VAL A 28 8.09 -1.04 -2.59
C VAL A 28 7.36 0.09 -3.29
N HIS A 29 8.04 0.80 -4.18
CA HIS A 29 7.47 1.87 -4.99
C HIS A 29 7.05 1.31 -6.36
N TYR A 30 5.87 1.71 -6.83
CA TYR A 30 5.31 1.30 -8.11
C TYR A 30 4.91 2.51 -8.94
N GLU A 31 4.86 2.30 -10.26
CA GLU A 31 4.27 3.24 -11.19
C GLU A 31 2.91 2.70 -11.64
N PHE A 32 1.85 3.38 -11.22
CA PHE A 32 0.49 3.09 -11.66
C PHE A 32 0.18 3.86 -12.95
N LYS A 33 -0.36 3.17 -13.95
CA LYS A 33 -0.86 3.76 -15.20
C LYS A 33 -2.26 3.25 -15.49
N HIS A 34 -3.18 4.15 -15.80
CA HIS A 34 -4.55 3.79 -16.13
C HIS A 34 -5.08 4.58 -17.33
N VAL A 35 -5.46 3.85 -18.38
CA VAL A 35 -6.10 4.41 -19.58
C VAL A 35 -7.61 4.34 -19.38
N ASN A 36 -8.25 5.49 -19.13
CA ASN A 36 -9.70 5.56 -18.97
C ASN A 36 -10.43 5.43 -20.32
N ASP A 37 -9.91 6.10 -21.36
CA ASP A 37 -10.51 6.13 -22.68
C ASP A 37 -9.58 5.43 -23.69
N SER A 38 -10.05 4.28 -24.20
CA SER A 38 -9.30 3.49 -25.17
C SER A 38 -9.02 4.20 -26.49
N THR A 39 -9.76 5.27 -26.81
CA THR A 39 -9.57 6.13 -27.98
C THR A 39 -8.52 7.23 -27.74
N GLN A 40 -8.18 7.51 -26.48
CA GLN A 40 -7.21 8.52 -26.06
C GLN A 40 -6.09 7.91 -25.21
N ARG A 41 -5.37 6.95 -25.78
CA ARG A 41 -4.34 6.16 -25.07
C ARG A 41 -3.20 7.00 -24.49
N ASP A 42 -2.93 8.17 -25.08
CA ASP A 42 -1.88 9.08 -24.63
C ASP A 42 -2.28 9.88 -23.39
N GLN A 43 -3.58 9.93 -23.05
CA GLN A 43 -4.11 10.61 -21.87
C GLN A 43 -4.42 9.60 -20.76
N PHE A 44 -3.37 8.99 -20.23
CA PHE A 44 -3.49 8.07 -19.09
C PHE A 44 -3.30 8.79 -17.75
N LEU A 45 -4.03 8.34 -16.74
CA LEU A 45 -3.75 8.69 -15.35
C LEU A 45 -2.47 7.99 -14.92
N ARG A 46 -1.63 8.70 -14.16
CA ARG A 46 -0.36 8.19 -13.65
C ARG A 46 -0.24 8.51 -12.17
N ASP A 47 0.19 7.54 -11.36
CA ASP A 47 0.48 7.75 -9.95
C ASP A 47 1.78 7.01 -9.57
N GLU A 48 2.66 7.62 -8.79
CA GLU A 48 3.64 6.87 -8.02
C GLU A 48 2.96 6.37 -6.75
N THR A 49 2.99 5.07 -6.52
CA THR A 49 2.35 4.44 -5.37
C THR A 49 3.38 3.69 -4.53
N VAL A 50 3.06 3.43 -3.28
CA VAL A 50 3.93 2.70 -2.37
C VAL A 50 3.13 1.65 -1.63
N VAL A 51 3.72 0.46 -1.49
CA VAL A 51 3.22 -0.61 -0.63
C VAL A 51 4.20 -0.76 0.52
N TYR A 52 3.70 -0.54 1.74
CA TYR A 52 4.41 -0.87 2.97
C TYR A 52 4.03 -2.29 3.39
N LEU A 53 5.01 -3.09 3.76
CA LEU A 53 4.85 -4.52 3.99
C LEU A 53 5.36 -4.92 5.37
N ASN A 54 4.61 -5.80 6.04
CA ASN A 54 5.10 -6.59 7.15
C ASN A 54 4.64 -8.04 7.00
N GLN A 55 4.91 -8.87 8.02
CA GLN A 55 4.57 -10.30 7.96
C GLN A 55 3.05 -10.54 8.04
N GLN A 56 2.29 -9.61 8.64
CA GLN A 56 0.86 -9.74 8.91
C GLN A 56 -0.03 -9.09 7.83
N GLY A 57 0.52 -8.20 7.01
CA GLY A 57 -0.27 -7.43 6.07
C GLY A 57 0.50 -6.39 5.26
N SER A 58 -0.26 -5.55 4.57
CA SER A 58 0.26 -4.47 3.74
C SER A 58 -0.56 -3.19 3.82
N TYR A 59 0.07 -2.08 3.46
CA TYR A 59 -0.59 -0.78 3.29
C TYR A 59 -0.19 -0.17 1.93
N TYR A 60 -1.16 -0.10 1.02
CA TYR A 60 -1.02 0.53 -0.30
C TYR A 60 -1.54 1.97 -0.24
N THR A 61 -0.76 2.93 -0.76
CA THR A 61 -1.18 4.33 -0.86
C THR A 61 -0.47 5.06 -2.00
N SER A 62 -1.02 6.20 -2.42
CA SER A 62 -0.33 7.12 -3.33
C SER A 62 0.90 7.74 -2.65
N TYR A 63 1.96 7.91 -3.42
CA TYR A 63 3.21 8.54 -3.01
C TYR A 63 3.51 9.83 -3.79
N SER A 64 2.78 10.11 -4.87
CA SER A 64 3.01 11.27 -5.74
C SER A 64 3.01 12.62 -5.00
N SER A 65 2.03 12.86 -4.11
CA SER A 65 1.97 14.10 -3.33
C SER A 65 3.17 14.24 -2.39
N LYS A 66 3.62 13.14 -1.79
CA LYS A 66 4.78 13.13 -0.91
C LYS A 66 6.08 13.36 -1.69
N ARG A 67 6.23 12.79 -2.89
CA ARG A 67 7.35 13.09 -3.80
C ARG A 67 7.44 14.54 -4.17
N MET A 68 6.30 15.14 -4.52
CA MET A 68 6.25 16.56 -4.87
C MET A 68 6.71 17.43 -3.69
N GLN A 69 6.27 17.11 -2.47
CA GLN A 69 6.72 17.82 -1.26
C GLN A 69 8.21 17.62 -0.99
N GLU A 70 8.73 16.40 -1.15
CA GLU A 70 10.17 16.10 -1.01
C GLU A 70 11.01 16.89 -2.02
N GLU A 71 10.56 16.96 -3.28
CA GLU A 71 11.25 17.69 -4.35
C GLU A 71 11.20 19.21 -4.13
N VAL A 72 10.03 19.76 -3.76
CA VAL A 72 9.90 21.18 -3.41
C VAL A 72 10.81 21.53 -2.23
N LYS A 73 10.80 20.71 -1.17
CA LYS A 73 11.66 20.91 -0.01
C LYS A 73 13.14 20.90 -0.42
N LYS A 74 13.56 19.93 -1.23
CA LYS A 74 14.94 19.84 -1.72
C LYS A 74 15.35 21.07 -2.53
N GLN A 75 14.48 21.59 -3.39
CA GLN A 75 14.73 22.83 -4.13
C GLN A 75 14.87 24.04 -3.19
N MET A 76 14.02 24.14 -2.16
CA MET A 76 14.07 25.24 -1.20
C MET A 76 15.32 25.21 -0.29
N GLU A 77 15.85 24.02 -0.02
CA GLU A 77 17.07 23.83 0.77
C GLU A 77 18.35 24.01 -0.06
N ASP A 78 18.26 24.11 -1.38
CA ASP A 78 19.40 24.36 -2.26
C ASP A 78 19.95 25.78 -2.07
N PRO A 79 21.24 25.97 -1.75
CA PRO A 79 21.85 27.30 -1.64
C PRO A 79 21.74 28.16 -2.90
N ALA A 80 21.56 27.55 -4.08
CA ALA A 80 21.37 28.23 -5.36
C ALA A 80 19.90 28.55 -5.65
N PHE A 81 18.97 28.31 -4.71
CA PHE A 81 17.55 28.54 -4.91
C PHE A 81 17.25 30.01 -5.19
N SER A 82 16.72 30.27 -6.40
CA SER A 82 16.44 31.62 -6.90
C SER A 82 15.03 32.14 -6.56
N GLY A 83 14.27 31.40 -5.76
CA GLY A 83 12.87 31.72 -5.43
C GLY A 83 11.83 31.13 -6.39
N ASN A 84 12.25 30.51 -7.50
CA ASN A 84 11.36 29.88 -8.47
C ASN A 84 11.28 28.36 -8.23
N LEU A 85 10.06 27.84 -8.07
CA LEU A 85 9.81 26.40 -7.95
C LEU A 85 9.56 25.77 -9.31
N THR A 86 10.23 24.66 -9.59
CA THR A 86 10.00 23.86 -10.79
C THR A 86 9.19 22.62 -10.44
N LEU A 87 7.95 22.56 -10.94
CA LEU A 87 7.07 21.39 -10.79
C LEU A 87 7.07 20.59 -12.10
N THR A 88 7.72 19.44 -12.10
CA THR A 88 7.89 18.60 -13.31
C THR A 88 6.91 17.43 -13.37
N THR A 89 6.31 17.03 -12.25
CA THR A 89 5.47 15.84 -12.16
C THR A 89 3.99 16.16 -12.39
N ARG A 90 3.44 15.65 -13.50
CA ARG A 90 1.99 15.47 -13.67
C ARG A 90 1.62 14.10 -13.12
N SER A 91 0.92 14.08 -11.99
CA SER A 91 0.37 12.88 -11.37
C SER A 91 -1.12 13.05 -11.13
N SER A 92 -1.83 11.93 -11.08
CA SER A 92 -3.23 11.81 -10.68
C SER A 92 -3.29 10.90 -9.45
N PRO A 93 -2.93 11.42 -8.25
CA PRO A 93 -2.87 10.63 -7.03
C PRO A 93 -4.21 9.95 -6.73
N SER A 94 -4.17 8.66 -6.39
CA SER A 94 -5.35 7.97 -5.85
C SER A 94 -5.79 8.61 -4.53
N SER A 95 -7.09 8.88 -4.39
CA SER A 95 -7.70 9.32 -3.12
C SER A 95 -7.97 8.16 -2.14
N SER A 96 -7.81 6.92 -2.61
CA SER A 96 -8.01 5.70 -1.83
C SER A 96 -6.68 5.05 -1.48
N SER A 97 -6.57 4.60 -0.23
CA SER A 97 -5.51 3.74 0.28
C SER A 97 -6.11 2.43 0.81
N TYR A 98 -5.34 1.35 0.82
CA TYR A 98 -5.83 0.03 1.25
C TYR A 98 -4.93 -0.54 2.34
N LEU A 99 -5.54 -0.97 3.44
CA LEU A 99 -4.89 -1.78 4.48
C LEU A 99 -5.37 -3.22 4.36
N ILE A 100 -4.45 -4.15 4.11
CA ILE A 100 -4.74 -5.57 3.86
C ILE A 100 -4.20 -6.40 5.02
N ASN A 101 -5.05 -7.21 5.64
CA ASN A 101 -4.71 -8.13 6.73
C ASN A 101 -5.37 -9.50 6.48
N PRO A 102 -4.77 -10.38 5.66
CA PRO A 102 -5.41 -11.62 5.24
C PRO A 102 -5.58 -12.63 6.38
N ASP A 103 -4.67 -12.64 7.36
CA ASP A 103 -4.79 -13.47 8.58
C ASP A 103 -6.06 -13.14 9.38
N GLN A 104 -6.53 -11.89 9.28
CA GLN A 104 -7.79 -11.44 9.90
C GLN A 104 -8.98 -11.49 8.94
N ASN A 105 -8.79 -12.03 7.73
CA ASN A 105 -9.74 -11.98 6.62
C ASN A 105 -10.29 -10.56 6.40
N LYS A 106 -9.42 -9.54 6.45
CA LYS A 106 -9.84 -8.13 6.48
C LYS A 106 -9.11 -7.28 5.44
N ILE A 107 -9.87 -6.52 4.66
CA ILE A 107 -9.38 -5.40 3.88
C ILE A 107 -10.11 -4.13 4.30
N THR A 108 -9.36 -3.05 4.49
CA THR A 108 -9.89 -1.75 4.88
C THR A 108 -9.48 -0.71 3.84
N GLU A 109 -10.46 -0.15 3.14
CA GLU A 109 -10.26 1.00 2.26
C GLU A 109 -10.36 2.29 3.07
N VAL A 110 -9.37 3.17 2.91
CA VAL A 110 -9.35 4.51 3.51
C VAL A 110 -9.49 5.51 2.37
N ILE A 111 -10.59 6.25 2.38
CA ILE A 111 -10.89 7.28 1.37
C ILE A 111 -10.97 8.64 2.02
N SER A 112 -10.53 9.66 1.29
CA SER A 112 -10.68 11.06 1.71
C SER A 112 -11.65 11.76 0.78
N VAL A 113 -12.69 12.37 1.36
CA VAL A 113 -13.70 13.15 0.64
C VAL A 113 -13.76 14.52 1.29
N ALA A 114 -13.32 15.55 0.57
CA ALA A 114 -13.07 16.88 1.11
C ALA A 114 -12.13 16.82 2.35
N SER A 115 -12.57 17.32 3.50
CA SER A 115 -11.83 17.26 4.76
C SER A 115 -12.03 15.97 5.56
N ASP A 116 -12.97 15.13 5.13
CA ASP A 116 -13.40 13.97 5.90
C ASP A 116 -12.69 12.71 5.43
N HIS A 117 -12.35 11.84 6.37
CA HIS A 117 -11.72 10.55 6.13
C HIS A 117 -12.68 9.43 6.52
N PHE A 118 -12.93 8.51 5.59
CA PHE A 118 -13.77 7.35 5.81
C PHE A 118 -12.93 6.08 5.74
N SER A 119 -13.32 5.09 6.55
CA SER A 119 -12.70 3.77 6.58
C SER A 119 -13.79 2.72 6.36
N ILE A 120 -13.67 1.97 5.28
CA ILE A 120 -14.64 0.96 4.86
C ILE A 120 -13.96 -0.39 4.97
N THR A 121 -14.40 -1.20 5.93
CA THR A 121 -13.84 -2.53 6.16
C THR A 121 -14.74 -3.59 5.54
N SER A 122 -14.13 -4.55 4.84
CA SER A 122 -14.81 -5.69 4.24
C SER A 122 -13.96 -6.96 4.35
N PRO A 123 -14.55 -8.15 4.14
CA PRO A 123 -13.78 -9.39 4.09
C PRO A 123 -12.70 -9.36 3.01
N TYR A 124 -11.52 -9.92 3.29
CA TYR A 124 -10.47 -10.03 2.28
C TYR A 124 -10.93 -11.01 1.18
N PRO A 125 -10.97 -10.57 -0.10
CA PRO A 125 -11.49 -11.42 -1.16
C PRO A 125 -10.51 -12.54 -1.49
N THR A 126 -11.02 -13.76 -1.63
CA THR A 126 -10.28 -14.87 -2.24
C THR A 126 -10.32 -14.73 -3.76
N GLN A 127 -9.19 -14.93 -4.42
CA GLN A 127 -9.10 -15.07 -5.87
C GLN A 127 -8.46 -16.39 -6.24
N ASP A 128 -9.04 -17.07 -7.23
CA ASP A 128 -8.49 -18.31 -7.79
C ASP A 128 -7.42 -17.96 -8.83
N TRP A 129 -6.16 -17.99 -8.39
CA TRP A 129 -5.00 -17.72 -9.24
C TRP A 129 -4.52 -18.98 -9.97
N GLU A 130 -4.43 -18.91 -11.29
CA GLU A 130 -3.76 -19.89 -12.14
C GLU A 130 -2.31 -19.47 -12.35
N ILE A 131 -1.34 -20.25 -11.85
CA ILE A 131 0.08 -20.01 -12.10
C ILE A 131 0.40 -20.31 -13.55
N LEU A 132 1.02 -19.36 -14.24
CA LEU A 132 1.44 -19.46 -15.63
C LEU A 132 2.95 -19.72 -15.71
N GLY A 133 3.45 -20.01 -16.92
CA GLY A 133 4.83 -20.43 -17.15
C GLY A 133 5.82 -19.30 -17.48
N ASP A 134 5.37 -18.07 -17.67
CA ASP A 134 6.25 -16.99 -18.11
C ASP A 134 7.10 -16.48 -16.96
N ARG A 135 8.36 -16.18 -17.27
CA ARG A 135 9.35 -15.67 -16.31
C ARG A 135 10.01 -14.41 -16.81
N LYS A 136 10.30 -13.47 -15.92
CA LYS A 136 11.12 -12.30 -16.21
C LYS A 136 11.73 -11.73 -14.92
N GLU A 137 12.78 -10.93 -15.08
CA GLU A 137 13.36 -10.18 -13.97
C GLU A 137 12.61 -8.86 -13.75
N ILE A 138 12.22 -8.56 -12.51
CA ILE A 138 11.63 -7.27 -12.12
C ILE A 138 12.33 -6.78 -10.86
N GLY A 139 12.95 -5.60 -10.92
CA GLY A 139 13.63 -5.00 -9.77
C GLY A 139 14.78 -5.86 -9.23
N GLY A 140 15.40 -6.71 -10.07
CA GLY A 140 16.47 -7.64 -9.68
C GLY A 140 15.99 -9.00 -9.15
N TYR A 141 14.69 -9.27 -9.11
CA TYR A 141 14.13 -10.55 -8.64
C TYR A 141 13.58 -11.37 -9.80
N ASN A 142 13.70 -12.69 -9.71
CA ASN A 142 13.03 -13.58 -10.66
C ASN A 142 11.54 -13.62 -10.34
N CYS A 143 10.73 -13.24 -11.32
CA CYS A 143 9.28 -13.24 -11.21
C CYS A 143 8.65 -14.24 -12.17
N GLN A 144 7.52 -14.82 -11.74
CA GLN A 144 6.62 -15.61 -12.58
C GLN A 144 5.24 -14.96 -12.63
N ASN A 145 4.47 -15.22 -13.69
CA ASN A 145 3.13 -14.68 -13.81
C ASN A 145 2.04 -15.63 -13.31
N ALA A 146 0.93 -15.05 -12.88
CA ALA A 146 -0.32 -15.75 -12.60
C ALA A 146 -1.50 -14.98 -13.18
N LYS A 147 -2.59 -15.68 -13.46
CA LYS A 147 -3.83 -15.13 -14.01
C LYS A 147 -5.00 -15.40 -13.06
N ALA A 148 -5.85 -14.40 -12.85
CA ALA A 148 -7.12 -14.59 -12.16
C ALA A 148 -8.22 -13.76 -12.84
N THR A 149 -9.46 -14.25 -12.78
CA THR A 149 -10.63 -13.46 -13.16
C THR A 149 -11.33 -13.00 -11.90
N PHE A 150 -11.43 -11.68 -11.72
CA PHE A 150 -12.00 -11.08 -10.52
C PHE A 150 -12.87 -9.88 -10.90
N LYS A 151 -14.07 -9.77 -10.31
CA LYS A 151 -15.02 -8.67 -10.57
C LYS A 151 -15.21 -8.33 -12.07
N GLY A 152 -15.29 -9.36 -12.92
CA GLY A 152 -15.51 -9.20 -14.37
C GLY A 152 -14.30 -8.77 -15.19
N ARG A 153 -13.08 -8.79 -14.61
CA ARG A 153 -11.83 -8.49 -15.32
C ARG A 153 -10.82 -9.62 -15.15
N THR A 154 -9.98 -9.82 -16.17
CA THR A 154 -8.83 -10.72 -16.09
C THR A 154 -7.59 -9.93 -15.71
N TYR A 155 -6.93 -10.37 -14.65
CA TYR A 155 -5.70 -9.77 -14.13
C TYR A 155 -4.52 -10.71 -14.39
N ILE A 156 -3.38 -10.13 -14.75
CA ILE A 156 -2.09 -10.81 -14.76
C ILE A 156 -1.23 -10.19 -13.65
N ALA A 157 -0.87 -10.98 -12.66
CA ALA A 157 0.06 -10.58 -11.61
C ALA A 157 1.44 -11.18 -11.90
N TRP A 158 2.49 -10.39 -11.70
CA TRP A 158 3.87 -10.88 -11.67
C TRP A 158 4.34 -10.89 -10.23
N PHE A 159 4.82 -12.04 -9.75
CA PHE A 159 5.22 -12.23 -8.36
C PHE A 159 6.54 -12.98 -8.25
N THR A 160 7.23 -12.82 -7.12
CA THR A 160 8.46 -13.55 -6.79
C THR A 160 8.26 -14.31 -5.49
N THR A 161 8.94 -15.45 -5.35
CA THR A 161 9.02 -16.22 -4.10
C THR A 161 10.30 -15.93 -3.32
N GLU A 162 11.17 -15.04 -3.82
CA GLU A 162 12.44 -14.68 -3.19
C GLU A 162 12.24 -13.72 -2.00
N LEU A 163 11.09 -13.05 -1.93
CA LEU A 163 10.73 -12.15 -0.84
C LEU A 163 9.71 -12.80 0.11
N PRO A 164 9.86 -12.62 1.44
CA PRO A 164 8.97 -13.24 2.43
C PRO A 164 7.68 -12.42 2.62
N PHE A 165 7.05 -12.01 1.52
CA PHE A 165 5.80 -11.24 1.50
C PHE A 165 4.86 -11.82 0.46
N SER A 166 3.60 -12.01 0.82
CA SER A 166 2.53 -12.51 -0.06
C SER A 166 1.63 -11.40 -0.61
N TYR A 167 2.04 -10.14 -0.47
CA TYR A 167 1.22 -8.97 -0.78
C TYR A 167 1.89 -8.08 -1.82
N GLY A 168 1.05 -7.45 -2.65
CA GLY A 168 1.46 -6.50 -3.68
C GLY A 168 0.48 -5.32 -3.75
N PRO A 169 0.62 -4.47 -4.78
CA PRO A 169 -0.31 -3.38 -5.06
C PRO A 169 -1.68 -3.89 -5.53
#